data_AF-A0A968BPC3-F1
#
_entry.id   AF-A0A968BPC3-F1
#
_cell.length_a   1.000
_cell.length_b   1.000
_cell.length_c   1.000
_cell.angle_alpha   90.00
_cell.angle_beta   90.00
_cell.angle_gamma   90.00
#
_symmetry.space_group_name_H-M   'P 1'
#
loop_
_entity.id
_entity.type
_entity.pdbx_description
1 polymer ?
#
loop_
_entity_poly.entity_id
_entity_poly.type
_entity_poly.pdbx_seq_one_letter_code
_entity_poly.pdbx_strand_id
1 'polypeptide(L)' 'VKAGQRLANYLRVLTLEAQTLARACGKSHLHNLEPEDLQALTLEAAAMAKVPLA' A
#
# COMPACT_ATOMS: atom_id res chain seq x y z
N VAL A 1 -20.07 10.81 17.50
CA VAL A 1 -19.39 9.52 17.83
C VAL A 1 -19.37 8.53 16.65
N LYS A 2 -20.51 8.20 16.01
CA LYS A 2 -20.55 7.19 14.92
C LYS A 2 -19.59 7.43 13.74
N ALA A 3 -19.40 8.68 13.31
CA ALA A 3 -18.47 9.01 12.20
C ALA A 3 -17.01 8.71 12.56
N GLY A 4 -16.58 9.05 13.78
CA GLY A 4 -15.23 8.76 14.27
C GLY A 4 -14.93 7.26 14.33
N GLN A 5 -15.91 6.43 14.75
CA GLN A 5 -15.74 4.97 14.74
C GLN A 5 -15.57 4.41 13.33
N ARG A 6 -16.34 4.93 12.36
CA ARG A 6 -16.20 4.50 10.95
C ARG A 6 -14.84 4.87 10.39
N LEU A 7 -14.36 6.07 10.68
CA LEU A 7 -13.02 6.51 10.29
C LEU A 7 -11.93 5.64 10.92
N ALA A 8 -12.03 5.35 12.23
CA ALA A 8 -11.08 4.49 12.92
C ALA A 8 -11.04 3.08 12.32
N ASN A 9 -12.20 2.52 11.99
CA ASN A 9 -12.29 1.21 11.34
C ASN A 9 -11.68 1.24 9.93
N TYR A 10 -11.95 2.28 9.16
CA TYR A 10 -11.39 2.45 7.82
C TYR A 10 -9.86 2.53 7.84
N LEU A 11 -9.30 3.37 8.71
CA LEU A 11 -7.84 3.49 8.86
C LEU A 11 -7.19 2.19 9.33
N ARG A 12 -7.87 1.44 10.22
CA ARG A 12 -7.39 0.14 10.68
C ARG A 12 -7.31 -0.87 9.53
N VAL A 13 -8.36 -0.95 8.71
CA VAL A 13 -8.38 -1.87 7.57
C VAL A 13 -7.30 -1.49 6.56
N LEU A 14 -7.18 -0.20 6.19
CA LEU A 14 -6.12 0.27 5.29
C LEU A 14 -4.73 -0.10 5.80
N THR A 15 -4.49 0.03 7.11
CA THR A 15 -3.21 -0.35 7.72
C THR A 15 -2.93 -1.85 7.57
N LEU A 16 -3.93 -2.70 7.81
CA LEU A 16 -3.79 -4.15 7.72
C LEU A 16 -3.60 -4.63 6.28
N GLU A 17 -4.28 -4.00 5.32
CA GLU A 17 -4.14 -4.28 3.90
C GLU A 17 -2.74 -3.91 3.41
N ALA A 18 -2.25 -2.70 3.75
CA ALA A 18 -0.89 -2.27 3.40
C ALA A 18 0.18 -3.23 3.93
N GLN A 19 0.03 -3.69 5.18
CA GLN A 19 0.93 -4.70 5.74
C GLN A 19 0.83 -6.05 5.02
N THR A 20 -0.36 -6.43 4.57
CA THR A 20 -0.56 -7.68 3.83
C THR A 20 0.09 -7.64 2.46
N LEU A 21 0.02 -6.49 1.76
CA LEU A 21 0.75 -6.26 0.52
C LEU A 21 2.27 -6.37 0.73
N ALA A 22 2.81 -5.71 1.76
CA ALA A 22 4.24 -5.80 2.06
C ALA A 22 4.70 -7.26 2.28
N ARG A 23 3.91 -8.05 3.02
CA ARG A 23 4.17 -9.49 3.22
C ARG A 23 4.09 -10.29 1.93
N ALA A 24 3.16 -9.98 1.03
CA ALA A 24 3.05 -10.65 -0.26
C ALA A 24 4.31 -10.42 -1.13
N CYS A 25 4.96 -9.25 -0.98
CA CYS A 25 6.27 -8.96 -1.56
C CYS A 25 7.47 -9.52 -0.74
N GLY A 26 7.22 -10.34 0.27
CA GLY A 26 8.28 -10.93 1.11
C GLY A 26 8.92 -9.96 2.12
N LYS A 27 8.33 -8.78 2.35
CA LYS A 27 8.84 -7.77 3.29
C LYS A 27 8.14 -7.87 4.65
N SER A 28 8.92 -7.76 5.73
CA SER A 28 8.42 -7.80 7.11
C SER A 28 7.71 -6.52 7.56
N HIS A 29 8.05 -5.37 6.95
CA HIS A 29 7.47 -4.07 7.27
C HIS A 29 7.25 -3.26 5.99
N LEU A 30 6.22 -2.39 5.99
CA LEU A 30 5.87 -1.57 4.83
C LEU A 30 7.03 -0.66 4.36
N HIS A 31 7.79 -0.13 5.32
CA HIS A 31 8.98 0.71 5.04
C HIS A 31 10.15 -0.04 4.40
N ASN A 32 10.08 -1.36 4.28
CA ASN A 32 11.11 -2.18 3.65
C ASN A 32 10.77 -2.50 2.18
N LEU A 33 9.64 -2.02 1.67
CA LEU A 33 9.33 -2.12 0.24
C LEU A 33 10.30 -1.27 -0.55
N GLU A 34 10.84 -1.87 -1.59
CA GLU A 34 11.64 -1.24 -2.62
C GLU A 34 10.75 -1.03 -3.87
N PRO A 35 11.00 -0.01 -4.70
CA PRO A 35 10.18 0.25 -5.89
C PRO A 35 9.99 -0.97 -6.79
N GLU A 36 11.02 -1.80 -6.91
CA GLU A 36 11.06 -3.03 -7.69
C GLU A 36 10.16 -4.16 -7.16
N ASP A 37 9.70 -4.09 -5.92
CA ASP A 37 8.73 -5.06 -5.38
C ASP A 37 7.31 -4.86 -5.92
N LEU A 38 7.06 -3.73 -6.60
CA LEU A 38 5.77 -3.33 -7.14
C LEU A 38 5.86 -3.08 -8.66
N GLN A 39 4.72 -3.12 -9.32
CA GLN A 39 4.59 -2.81 -10.74
C GLN A 39 3.31 -2.01 -10.98
N ALA A 40 3.43 -0.88 -11.68
CA ALA A 40 2.29 -0.08 -12.11
C ALA A 40 1.76 -0.58 -13.46
N LEU A 41 0.45 -0.45 -13.68
CA LEU A 41 -0.21 -0.83 -14.93
C LEU A 41 -0.48 0.37 -15.87
N THR A 42 -0.19 1.59 -15.42
CA THR A 42 -0.29 2.81 -16.23
C THR A 42 0.91 3.73 -16.00
N LEU A 43 1.21 4.57 -16.99
CA LEU A 43 2.33 5.51 -16.93
C LEU A 43 2.13 6.56 -15.81
N GLU A 44 0.90 7.01 -15.60
CA GLU A 44 0.56 7.99 -14.56
C GLU A 44 0.79 7.39 -13.17
N ALA A 45 0.36 6.15 -12.95
CA ALA A 45 0.57 5.45 -11.68
C ALA A 45 2.06 5.22 -11.41
N ALA A 46 2.83 4.81 -12.42
CA ALA A 46 4.28 4.67 -12.32
C ALA A 46 4.94 6.00 -11.93
N ALA A 47 4.54 7.11 -12.57
CA ALA A 47 5.10 8.43 -12.28
C ALA A 47 4.72 8.95 -10.87
N MET A 48 3.48 8.75 -10.43
CA MET A 48 3.00 9.18 -9.11
C MET A 48 3.60 8.37 -7.97
N ALA A 49 3.61 7.04 -8.11
CA ALA A 49 4.08 6.12 -7.08
C ALA A 49 5.59 5.89 -7.11
N LYS A 50 6.27 6.30 -8.21
CA LYS A 50 7.71 6.11 -8.44
C LYS A 50 8.12 4.63 -8.39
N VAL A 51 7.32 3.80 -9.05
CA VAL A 51 7.58 2.36 -9.23
C VAL A 51 7.69 2.02 -10.72
N PRO A 52 8.29 0.88 -11.10
CA PRO A 52 8.39 0.47 -12.49
C PRO A 52 7.03 0.28 -13.17
N LEU A 53 7.01 0.44 -14.49
CA LEU A 53 5.87 0.14 -15.35
C LEU A 53 5.98 -1.30 -15.86
N ALA A 54 4.88 -2.06 -15.76
CA ALA A 54 4.74 -3.42 -16.29
C ALA A 54 4.61 -3.45 -17.83
#